data_AF-A0A7S4I376-F1
#
_entry.id   AF-A0A7S4I376-F1
#
_cell.length_a   1.000
_cell.length_b   1.000
_cell.length_c   1.000
_cell.angle_alpha   90.00
_cell.angle_beta   90.00
_cell.angle_gamma   90.00
#
_symmetry.space_group_name_H-M   'P 1'
#
loop_
_entity.id
_entity.type
_entity.pdbx_description
1 polymer ?
#
loop_
_entity_poly.entity_id
_entity_poly.type
_entity_poly.pdbx_seq_one_letter_code
_entity_poly.pdbx_strand_id
1 'polypeptide(L)'
;EANVAHTGLGAAYASLADIKPELVQGAGKITSYAFGAEVDSVQILLKTNERNMKAKIELTQGPNQVKQVIELYASKGYKNPFYLIIQTPGANNAIRVINQNTVEFPFDAWVLPYETGSDRDDVPIMSRW
;
A
#
# COMPACT_ATOMS: atom_id res chain seq x y z
N GLU A 1 -26.82 -13.05 6.15
CA GLU A 1 -26.86 -11.62 6.48
C GLU A 1 -25.44 -11.06 6.30
N ALA A 2 -25.29 -9.90 5.65
CA ALA A 2 -23.97 -9.31 5.46
C ALA A 2 -23.61 -8.51 6.71
N ASN A 3 -22.54 -8.92 7.41
CA ASN A 3 -21.98 -8.14 8.50
C ASN A 3 -21.42 -6.84 7.93
N VAL A 4 -22.02 -5.70 8.30
CA VAL A 4 -21.44 -4.38 8.02
C VAL A 4 -20.27 -4.21 8.98
N ALA A 5 -19.07 -4.55 8.52
CA ALA A 5 -17.86 -4.22 9.26
C ALA A 5 -17.77 -2.69 9.37
N HIS A 6 -17.41 -2.17 10.56
CA HIS A 6 -17.11 -0.75 10.78
C HIS A 6 -15.83 -0.28 10.03
N THR A 7 -15.41 -1.00 9.01
CA THR A 7 -14.26 -0.76 8.13
C THR A 7 -14.73 -0.20 6.78
N GLY A 8 -15.65 0.76 6.82
CA GLY A 8 -16.22 1.38 5.62
C GLY A 8 -15.28 2.37 4.95
N LEU A 9 -15.60 2.76 3.72
CA LEU A 9 -14.85 3.76 2.95
C LEU A 9 -14.62 5.08 3.73
N GLY A 10 -15.60 5.50 4.54
CA GLY A 10 -15.48 6.68 5.38
C GLY A 10 -14.38 6.56 6.45
N ALA A 11 -14.19 5.37 7.02
CA ALA A 11 -13.13 5.14 8.01
C ALA A 11 -11.73 5.20 7.36
N ALA A 12 -11.58 4.65 6.16
CA ALA A 12 -10.31 4.72 5.40
C ALA A 12 -9.94 6.15 4.98
N TYR A 13 -10.94 6.99 4.65
CA TYR A 13 -10.67 8.40 4.39
C TYR A 13 -10.38 9.17 5.67
N ALA A 14 -11.11 8.91 6.75
CA ALA A 14 -10.90 9.57 8.03
C ALA A 14 -9.52 9.26 8.61
N SER A 15 -9.05 8.01 8.49
CA SER A 15 -7.72 7.62 8.99
C SER A 15 -6.57 8.31 8.26
N LEU A 16 -6.83 8.90 7.09
CA LEU A 16 -5.82 9.50 6.21
C LEU A 16 -6.10 10.99 5.90
N ALA A 17 -7.10 11.59 6.53
CA ALA A 17 -7.60 12.93 6.19
C ALA A 17 -6.52 14.01 6.30
N ASP A 18 -5.65 13.91 7.31
CA ASP A 18 -4.57 14.86 7.57
C ASP A 18 -3.22 14.45 6.94
N ILE A 19 -3.19 13.30 6.25
CA ILE A 19 -1.99 12.80 5.59
C ILE A 19 -2.02 13.22 4.12
N LYS A 20 -0.97 13.89 3.67
CA LYS A 20 -0.85 14.28 2.26
C LYS A 20 -0.51 13.04 1.40
N PRO A 21 -1.26 12.77 0.32
CA PRO A 21 -0.89 11.71 -0.61
C PRO A 21 0.36 12.07 -1.43
N GLU A 22 1.00 11.04 -1.98
CA GLU A 22 1.95 11.21 -3.08
C GLU A 22 1.25 11.09 -4.43
N LEU A 23 1.55 12.01 -5.34
CA LEU A 23 1.00 12.01 -6.69
C LEU A 23 1.80 11.07 -7.61
N VAL A 24 1.24 9.90 -7.88
CA VAL A 24 1.83 8.88 -8.76
C VAL A 24 1.53 9.23 -10.22
N GLN A 25 2.55 9.70 -10.92
CA GLN A 25 2.46 10.06 -12.35
C GLN A 25 2.19 8.83 -13.21
N GLY A 26 1.54 9.03 -14.36
CA GLY A 26 1.33 7.97 -15.35
C GLY A 26 2.61 7.57 -16.10
N ALA A 27 2.42 6.93 -17.25
CA ALA A 27 3.46 6.38 -18.12
C ALA A 27 4.35 5.32 -17.47
N GLY A 28 3.79 4.49 -16.59
CA GLY A 28 4.52 3.39 -15.96
C GLY A 28 5.47 3.83 -14.85
N LYS A 29 5.37 5.07 -14.34
CA LYS A 29 6.20 5.53 -13.22
C LYS A 29 6.03 4.60 -12.03
N ILE A 30 7.16 4.16 -11.49
CA ILE A 30 7.24 3.36 -10.27
C ILE A 30 7.50 4.31 -9.11
N THR A 31 6.61 4.30 -8.12
CA THR A 31 6.80 4.98 -6.84
C THR A 31 7.01 3.91 -5.78
N SER A 32 8.16 3.94 -5.09
CA SER A 32 8.58 2.87 -4.18
C SER A 32 8.64 3.38 -2.75
N TYR A 33 8.08 2.61 -1.83
CA TYR A 33 8.03 2.89 -0.40
C TYR A 33 8.72 1.74 0.32
N ALA A 34 9.83 2.02 0.99
CA ALA A 34 10.58 1.02 1.75
C ALA A 34 10.12 1.02 3.21
N PHE A 35 9.99 -0.17 3.79
CA PHE A 35 9.58 -0.36 5.18
C PHE A 35 10.62 -1.23 5.90
N GLY A 36 10.93 -0.83 7.13
CA GLY A 36 11.83 -1.59 7.99
C GLY A 36 11.15 -2.84 8.55
N ALA A 37 11.92 -3.64 9.29
CA ALA A 37 11.43 -4.90 9.81
C ALA A 37 10.34 -4.73 10.89
N GLU A 38 10.27 -3.56 11.50
CA GLU A 38 9.29 -3.17 12.52
C GLU A 38 7.86 -3.01 11.98
N VAL A 39 7.67 -2.92 10.65
CA VAL A 39 6.36 -2.75 10.03
C VAL A 39 5.80 -4.12 9.65
N ASP A 40 4.81 -4.60 10.40
CA ASP A 40 4.19 -5.91 10.18
C ASP A 40 3.18 -5.87 9.03
N SER A 41 2.52 -4.72 8.81
CA SER A 41 1.63 -4.53 7.67
C SER A 41 1.56 -3.09 7.18
N VAL A 42 1.23 -2.92 5.91
CA VAL A 42 1.12 -1.62 5.21
C VAL A 42 -0.29 -1.43 4.70
N GLN A 43 -0.88 -0.27 4.97
CA GLN A 43 -2.13 0.18 4.38
C GLN A 43 -1.86 0.98 3.11
N ILE A 44 -2.70 0.77 2.10
CA ILE A 44 -2.60 1.41 0.79
C ILE A 44 -3.98 1.93 0.41
N LEU A 45 -4.09 3.24 0.17
CA LEU A 45 -5.26 3.86 -0.43
C LEU A 45 -4.85 4.47 -1.77
N LEU A 46 -5.56 4.11 -2.84
CA LEU A 46 -5.43 4.73 -4.16
C LEU A 46 -6.74 5.43 -4.54
N LYS A 47 -6.64 6.68 -4.99
CA LYS A 47 -7.79 7.49 -5.38
C LYS A 47 -7.46 8.38 -6.57
N THR A 48 -8.44 8.59 -7.45
CA THR A 48 -8.41 9.64 -8.47
C THR A 48 -9.41 10.74 -8.14
N ASN A 49 -9.27 11.92 -8.72
CA ASN A 49 -10.28 12.98 -8.57
C ASN A 49 -11.53 12.69 -9.40
N GLU A 50 -11.38 12.30 -10.68
CA GLU A 50 -12.54 12.03 -11.56
C GLU A 50 -12.30 10.94 -12.63
N ARG A 51 -11.07 10.40 -12.74
CA ARG A 51 -10.64 9.59 -13.88
C ARG A 51 -10.58 8.09 -13.58
N ASN A 52 -10.35 7.29 -14.61
CA ASN A 52 -10.04 5.87 -14.47
C ASN A 52 -8.70 5.67 -13.75
N MET A 53 -8.58 4.55 -13.05
CA MET A 53 -7.36 4.15 -12.36
C MET A 53 -6.94 2.79 -12.92
N LYS A 54 -5.70 2.71 -13.41
CA LYS A 54 -5.05 1.45 -13.78
C LYS A 54 -3.72 1.40 -13.04
N ALA A 55 -3.64 0.57 -12.02
CA ALA A 55 -2.50 0.51 -11.14
C ALA A 55 -2.01 -0.93 -11.00
N LYS A 56 -0.71 -1.07 -10.78
CA LYS A 56 -0.09 -2.31 -10.33
C LYS A 56 0.61 -2.03 -9.01
N ILE A 57 0.32 -2.83 -8.00
CA ILE A 57 0.97 -2.77 -6.69
C ILE A 57 1.81 -4.04 -6.55
N GLU A 58 3.09 -3.88 -6.20
CA GLU A 58 4.00 -4.99 -5.98
C GLU A 58 4.53 -4.93 -4.56
N LEU A 59 4.40 -6.02 -3.81
CA LEU A 59 5.21 -6.25 -2.62
C LEU A 59 6.51 -6.92 -3.08
N THR A 60 7.63 -6.26 -2.80
CA THR A 60 8.97 -6.79 -3.05
C THR A 60 9.69 -7.02 -1.72
N GLN A 61 10.55 -8.02 -1.67
CA GLN A 61 11.40 -8.29 -0.51
C GLN A 61 12.83 -8.56 -0.97
N GLY A 62 13.70 -7.57 -0.85
CA GLY A 62 15.06 -7.62 -1.39
C GLY A 62 15.14 -7.44 -2.92
N PRO A 63 16.36 -7.48 -3.49
CA PRO A 63 16.59 -7.17 -4.90
C PRO A 63 15.90 -8.16 -5.83
N ASN A 64 15.13 -7.63 -6.79
CA ASN A 64 14.48 -8.39 -7.86
C ASN A 64 13.58 -9.55 -7.41
N GLN A 65 13.05 -9.49 -6.19
CA GLN A 65 12.16 -10.51 -5.66
C GLN A 65 10.77 -9.92 -5.37
N VAL A 66 9.88 -10.04 -6.36
CA VAL A 66 8.47 -9.72 -6.21
C VAL A 66 7.77 -10.89 -5.51
N LYS A 67 7.12 -10.61 -4.38
CA LYS A 67 6.39 -11.59 -3.56
C LYS A 67 4.91 -11.64 -3.92
N GLN A 68 4.31 -10.48 -4.17
CA GLN A 68 2.91 -10.37 -4.55
C GLN A 68 2.73 -9.25 -5.56
N VAL A 69 1.78 -9.45 -6.49
CA VAL A 69 1.37 -8.46 -7.49
C VAL A 69 -0.14 -8.34 -7.44
N ILE A 70 -0.62 -7.10 -7.35
CA ILE A 70 -2.04 -6.76 -7.44
C ILE A 70 -2.22 -5.86 -8.65
N GLU A 71 -2.96 -6.33 -9.64
CA GLU A 71 -3.36 -5.52 -10.79
C GLU A 71 -4.77 -4.99 -10.57
N LEU A 72 -4.91 -3.68 -10.65
CA LEU A 72 -6.13 -2.98 -10.32
C LEU A 72 -6.60 -2.16 -11.51
N TYR A 73 -7.88 -2.30 -11.82
CA TYR A 73 -8.59 -1.42 -12.74
C TYR A 73 -9.87 -0.91 -12.10
N ALA A 74 -10.06 0.41 -12.10
CA ALA A 74 -11.31 1.05 -11.75
C ALA A 74 -11.70 2.05 -12.84
N SER A 75 -12.90 1.90 -13.39
CA SER A 75 -13.42 2.80 -14.43
C SER A 75 -13.58 4.24 -13.94
N LYS A 76 -13.91 4.41 -12.65
CA LYS A 76 -14.02 5.69 -11.95
C LYS A 76 -13.35 5.56 -10.57
N GLY A 77 -12.06 5.88 -10.47
CA GLY A 77 -11.27 5.71 -9.24
C GLY A 77 -11.72 6.61 -8.08
N TYR A 78 -12.41 7.70 -8.35
CA TYR A 78 -13.01 8.56 -7.32
C TYR A 78 -14.28 7.97 -6.68
N LYS A 79 -15.05 7.18 -7.45
CA LYS A 79 -16.24 6.46 -6.95
C LYS A 79 -15.88 5.10 -6.39
N ASN A 80 -14.85 4.47 -6.96
CA ASN A 80 -14.35 3.16 -6.59
C ASN A 80 -12.86 3.32 -6.20
N PRO A 81 -12.58 4.04 -5.10
CA PRO A 81 -11.24 4.08 -4.54
C PRO A 81 -10.87 2.67 -4.09
N PHE A 82 -9.58 2.40 -4.08
CA PHE A 82 -9.07 1.09 -3.70
C PHE A 82 -8.28 1.19 -2.41
N TYR A 83 -8.72 0.44 -1.41
CA TYR A 83 -8.05 0.34 -0.12
C TYR A 83 -7.67 -1.11 0.15
N LEU A 84 -6.46 -1.34 0.62
CA LEU A 84 -6.02 -2.65 1.10
C LEU A 84 -5.04 -2.52 2.26
N ILE A 85 -4.90 -3.60 3.01
CA ILE A 85 -3.80 -3.80 3.95
C ILE A 85 -3.05 -5.05 3.49
N ILE A 86 -1.74 -4.95 3.35
CA ILE A 86 -0.86 -6.06 2.97
C ILE A 86 0.13 -6.34 4.08
N GLN A 87 0.27 -7.63 4.42
CA GLN A 87 1.24 -8.08 5.41
C GLN A 87 2.67 -7.99 4.84
N THR A 88 3.58 -7.44 5.62
CA THR A 88 4.99 -7.21 5.27
C THR A 88 5.91 -7.84 6.31
N PRO A 89 5.84 -9.16 6.55
CA PRO A 89 6.66 -9.80 7.57
C PRO A 89 8.16 -9.71 7.22
N GLY A 90 8.99 -9.57 8.25
CA GLY A 90 10.45 -9.55 8.13
C GLY A 90 11.00 -8.24 7.56
N ALA A 91 12.24 -8.27 7.08
CA ALA A 91 12.98 -7.09 6.63
C ALA A 91 12.99 -6.92 5.11
N ASN A 92 13.50 -5.78 4.65
CA ASN A 92 13.73 -5.44 3.23
C ASN A 92 12.46 -5.43 2.38
N ASN A 93 11.32 -5.12 2.99
CA ASN A 93 10.06 -4.98 2.29
C ASN A 93 9.99 -3.63 1.59
N ALA A 94 9.50 -3.63 0.35
CA ALA A 94 9.13 -2.41 -0.34
C ALA A 94 7.84 -2.60 -1.11
N ILE A 95 6.93 -1.63 -0.98
CA ILE A 95 5.72 -1.52 -1.79
C ILE A 95 6.05 -0.65 -2.99
N ARG A 96 5.79 -1.17 -4.18
CA ARG A 96 5.89 -0.42 -5.43
C ARG A 96 4.50 -0.17 -5.97
N VAL A 97 4.17 1.09 -6.17
CA VAL A 97 2.93 1.51 -6.82
C VAL A 97 3.28 2.02 -8.21
N ILE A 98 2.73 1.35 -9.23
CA ILE A 98 2.95 1.65 -10.64
C ILE A 98 1.64 2.14 -11.24
N ASN A 99 1.66 3.32 -11.84
CA ASN A 99 0.53 3.81 -12.63
C ASN A 99 0.68 3.38 -14.10
N GLN A 100 -0.23 2.52 -14.55
CA GLN A 100 -0.23 1.95 -15.90
C GLN A 100 -1.03 2.79 -16.91
N ASN A 101 -1.64 3.91 -16.49
CA ASN A 101 -2.24 4.85 -17.43
C ASN A 101 -1.17 5.74 -18.11
N THR A 102 -1.57 6.54 -19.09
CA THR A 102 -0.71 7.57 -19.69
C THR A 102 -0.48 8.75 -18.73
N VAL A 103 0.48 9.62 -19.05
CA VAL A 103 0.94 10.70 -18.15
C VAL A 103 -0.17 11.67 -17.72
N GLU A 104 -1.21 11.82 -18.53
CA GLU A 104 -2.37 12.69 -18.30
C GLU A 104 -3.30 12.18 -17.18
N PHE A 105 -3.05 10.98 -16.66
CA PHE A 105 -3.90 10.32 -15.66
C PHE A 105 -3.12 9.94 -14.39
N PRO A 106 -2.59 10.93 -13.63
CA PRO A 106 -2.02 10.66 -12.33
C PRO A 106 -3.10 10.24 -11.31
N PHE A 107 -2.68 9.61 -10.22
CA PHE A 107 -3.55 9.33 -9.08
C PHE A 107 -2.82 9.57 -7.77
N ASP A 108 -3.60 9.77 -6.70
CA ASP A 108 -3.11 9.95 -5.36
C ASP A 108 -2.93 8.58 -4.69
N ALA A 109 -1.78 8.41 -4.03
CA ALA A 109 -1.46 7.23 -3.25
C ALA A 109 -1.11 7.61 -1.81
N TRP A 110 -1.76 6.94 -0.86
CA TRP A 110 -1.32 6.87 0.52
C TRP A 110 -0.76 5.47 0.75
N VAL A 111 0.50 5.39 1.19
CA VAL A 111 1.18 4.13 1.50
C VAL A 111 1.88 4.31 2.84
N LEU A 112 1.35 3.68 3.88
CA LEU A 112 1.73 3.95 5.26
C LEU A 112 1.79 2.65 6.07
N PRO A 113 2.60 2.59 7.14
CA PRO A 113 2.47 1.52 8.12
C PRO A 113 1.01 1.43 8.64
N TYR A 114 0.52 0.22 8.81
CA TYR A 114 -0.78 -0.06 9.42
C TYR A 114 -0.58 -0.66 10.81
N GLU A 115 0.07 -1.80 10.89
CA GLU A 115 0.55 -2.38 12.15
C GLU A 115 2.07 -2.33 12.20
N THR A 116 2.59 -1.84 13.31
CA THR A 116 4.00 -1.94 13.66
C THR A 116 4.11 -2.91 14.82
N GLY A 117 5.08 -3.81 14.78
CA GLY A 117 5.31 -4.75 15.86
C GLY A 117 5.59 -3.98 17.15
N SER A 118 4.70 -4.09 18.13
CA SER A 118 5.00 -3.66 19.50
C SER A 118 5.98 -4.67 20.09
N ASP A 119 7.20 -4.23 20.38
CA ASP A 119 8.21 -4.99 21.11
C ASP A 119 8.59 -6.34 20.48
N ARG A 120 9.60 -6.33 19.59
CA ARG A 120 10.51 -7.49 19.46
C ARG A 120 11.54 -7.54 20.59
N ASP A 121 11.12 -7.15 21.80
CA ASP A 121 11.79 -7.51 23.03
C ASP A 121 11.27 -8.90 23.43
N ASP A 122 11.76 -9.96 22.76
CA ASP A 122 11.94 -11.26 23.42
C ASP A 122 12.78 -12.25 22.59
N VAL A 123 13.97 -12.49 23.15
CA VAL A 123 14.93 -13.59 23.00
C VAL A 123 15.95 -13.53 21.83
N PRO A 124 17.24 -13.30 22.13
CA PRO A 124 18.33 -13.66 21.24
C PRO A 124 18.49 -15.19 21.25
N ILE A 125 18.16 -15.84 20.14
CA ILE A 125 18.40 -17.28 19.98
C ILE A 125 19.76 -17.47 19.32
N MET A 126 20.66 -18.15 20.05
CA MET A 126 21.92 -18.77 19.61
C MET A 126 23.24 -17.99 19.76
N SER A 127 23.70 -17.87 21.01
CA SER A 127 25.05 -18.35 21.36
C SER A 127 25.08 -18.85 22.82
N ARG A 128 24.59 -20.08 23.02
CA ARG A 128 24.93 -20.86 24.23
C ARG A 128 25.19 -22.31 23.83
N TRP A 129 26.47 -22.67 24.02
CA TRP A 129 27.19 -23.92 23.75
C TRP A 129 27.64 -24.14 22.31
#